data_AF-A0A8S3VCV7-F1
#
_entry.id   AF-A0A8S3VCV7-F1
#
_cell.length_a   1.000
_cell.length_b   1.000
_cell.length_c   1.000
_cell.angle_alpha   90.00
_cell.angle_beta   90.00
_cell.angle_gamma   90.00
#
_symmetry.space_group_name_H-M   'P 1'
#
loop_
_entity.id
_entity.type
_entity.pdbx_description
1 polymer ?
#
loop_
_entity_poly.entity_id
_entity_poly.type
_entity_poly.pdbx_seq_one_letter_code
_entity_poly.pdbx_strand_id
1 'polypeptide(L)'
;MLKKTGIVLDLITDIDMMLFVEKGIRGGVSSIFHRYAKANNPYLFDTYEPTEPTSYLSYLDANNLYGWSMSQCLPYGHFNWLTEEEKIKLDITKLKADGSDGYIFEVDLEYPSSLHSSHSDFPLAPERKHIQVEHLSPYSKELLQNLTGKQCLTKIEKLVPNLYDKEKYIVHYRNLQLYVELGLKIKKIHRVLKFKQCPWLKKYIDFNTEKKEKCKE
;
A
#
# COMPACT_ATOMS: atom_id res chain seq x y z
N MET A 1 -20.77 13.45 -7.96
CA MET A 1 -20.56 12.02 -7.68
C MET A 1 -21.85 11.33 -7.25
N LEU A 2 -22.32 11.48 -5.99
CA LEU A 2 -23.49 10.76 -5.43
C LEU A 2 -24.76 10.90 -6.29
N LYS A 3 -25.12 12.11 -6.72
CA LYS A 3 -26.26 12.36 -7.62
C LYS A 3 -26.18 11.57 -8.94
N LYS A 4 -24.98 11.31 -9.47
CA LYS A 4 -24.78 10.60 -10.75
C LYS A 4 -24.84 9.08 -10.57
N THR A 5 -24.38 8.59 -9.43
CA THR A 5 -24.31 7.16 -9.13
C THR A 5 -25.59 6.65 -8.48
N GLY A 6 -26.37 7.53 -7.83
CA GLY A 6 -27.58 7.18 -7.10
C GLY A 6 -27.33 6.35 -5.85
N ILE A 7 -26.06 6.18 -5.46
CA ILE A 7 -25.67 5.38 -4.29
C ILE A 7 -26.06 6.10 -3.00
N VAL A 8 -26.54 5.32 -2.03
CA VAL A 8 -26.72 5.75 -0.65
C VAL A 8 -25.60 5.11 0.15
N LEU A 9 -24.83 5.92 0.89
CA LEU A 9 -23.73 5.46 1.71
C LEU A 9 -24.18 5.45 3.18
N ASP A 10 -23.96 4.33 3.87
CA ASP A 10 -24.16 4.27 5.31
C ASP A 10 -23.04 5.02 6.03
N LEU A 11 -23.37 5.57 7.19
CA LEU A 11 -22.39 6.16 8.09
C LEU A 11 -21.87 5.10 9.06
N ILE A 12 -20.57 5.13 9.35
CA ILE A 12 -20.01 4.39 10.46
C ILE A 12 -20.36 5.15 11.75
N THR A 13 -21.23 4.57 12.56
CA THR A 13 -21.68 5.19 13.83
C THR A 13 -20.91 4.66 15.04
N ASP A 14 -20.26 3.51 14.91
CA ASP A 14 -19.40 2.92 15.95
C ASP A 14 -18.01 3.58 15.92
N ILE A 15 -17.62 4.17 17.05
CA ILE A 15 -16.31 4.84 17.20
C ILE A 15 -15.14 3.86 17.06
N ASP A 16 -15.30 2.60 17.49
CA ASP A 16 -14.24 1.60 17.39
C ASP A 16 -14.02 1.20 15.92
N MET A 17 -15.08 1.14 15.12
CA MET A 17 -14.97 0.92 13.66
C MET A 17 -14.30 2.11 12.98
N MET A 18 -14.64 3.35 13.36
CA MET A 18 -14.00 4.54 12.81
C MET A 18 -12.50 4.56 13.10
N LEU A 19 -12.11 4.41 14.37
CA LEU A 19 -10.70 4.38 14.77
C LEU A 19 -9.93 3.22 14.13
N PHE A 20 -10.58 2.07 13.95
CA PHE A 20 -10.02 0.93 13.24
C PHE A 20 -9.72 1.25 11.78
N VAL A 21 -10.67 1.84 11.05
CA VAL A 21 -10.46 2.23 9.65
C VAL A 21 -9.38 3.30 9.56
N GLU A 22 -9.43 4.34 10.40
CA GLU A 22 -8.44 5.44 10.42
C GLU A 22 -7.02 4.94 10.66
N LYS A 23 -6.82 4.06 11.64
CA LYS A 23 -5.52 3.43 11.92
C LYS A 23 -5.02 2.58 10.73
N GLY A 24 -5.93 2.06 9.91
CA GLY A 24 -5.64 1.34 8.68
C GLY A 24 -5.35 2.23 7.46
N ILE A 25 -5.52 3.56 7.54
CA ILE A 25 -5.25 4.46 6.42
C ILE A 25 -3.74 4.68 6.25
N ARG A 26 -3.23 4.53 5.02
CA ARG A 26 -1.85 4.88 4.65
C ARG A 26 -1.87 5.78 3.42
N GLY A 27 -0.85 6.64 3.33
CA GLY A 27 -0.56 7.40 2.13
C GLY A 27 0.16 6.56 1.08
N GLY A 28 0.63 7.24 0.03
CA GLY A 28 1.50 6.61 -0.97
C GLY A 28 2.83 6.19 -0.37
N VAL A 29 3.34 5.03 -0.81
CA VAL A 29 4.71 4.60 -0.51
C VAL A 29 5.65 5.42 -1.37
N SER A 30 6.58 6.14 -0.73
CA SER A 30 7.67 6.84 -1.39
C SER A 30 8.96 6.40 -0.73
N SER A 31 9.81 5.70 -1.47
CA SER A 31 11.02 5.06 -0.93
C SER A 31 12.08 4.92 -2.02
N ILE A 32 13.34 5.01 -1.60
CA ILE A 32 14.52 4.83 -2.44
C ILE A 32 15.26 3.61 -1.92
N PHE A 33 15.22 2.51 -2.66
CA PHE A 33 15.86 1.25 -2.27
C PHE A 33 17.29 1.15 -2.83
N HIS A 34 17.51 1.73 -4.00
CA HIS A 34 18.81 1.89 -4.62
C HIS A 34 19.11 3.37 -4.85
N ARG A 35 20.15 3.91 -4.20
CA ARG A 35 20.38 5.37 -4.15
C ARG A 35 20.93 5.96 -5.44
N TYR A 36 21.70 5.18 -6.19
CA TYR A 36 22.35 5.65 -7.40
C TYR A 36 22.47 4.52 -8.40
N ALA A 37 21.84 4.67 -9.56
CA ALA A 37 22.01 3.77 -10.70
C ALA A 37 22.58 4.57 -11.87
N LYS A 38 23.56 3.99 -12.56
CA LYS A 38 24.10 4.49 -13.83
C LYS A 38 23.91 3.42 -14.89
N ALA A 39 23.22 3.77 -15.97
CA ALA A 39 23.06 2.89 -17.13
C ALA A 39 24.23 3.05 -18.10
N ASN A 40 24.70 1.94 -18.66
CA ASN A 40 25.66 1.92 -19.76
C ASN A 40 24.91 1.96 -21.09
N ASN A 41 24.57 3.16 -21.54
CA ASN A 41 23.67 3.38 -22.66
C ASN A 41 24.45 3.89 -23.90
N PRO A 42 24.40 3.20 -25.06
CA PRO A 42 25.08 3.63 -26.30
C PRO A 42 24.71 5.02 -26.80
N TYR A 43 23.57 5.56 -26.40
CA TYR A 43 23.14 6.92 -26.73
C TYR A 43 23.81 8.01 -25.88
N LEU A 44 24.59 7.64 -24.85
CA LEU A 44 25.32 8.55 -23.96
C LEU A 44 26.83 8.48 -24.23
N PHE A 45 27.25 9.03 -25.36
CA PHE A 45 28.61 8.89 -25.91
C PHE A 45 29.75 9.22 -24.93
N ASP A 46 29.58 10.23 -24.06
CA ASP A 46 30.63 10.66 -23.12
C ASP A 46 30.91 9.64 -22.00
N THR A 47 30.01 8.67 -21.78
CA THR A 47 30.10 7.75 -20.63
C THR A 47 29.86 6.28 -20.99
N TYR A 48 29.65 5.98 -22.27
CA TYR A 48 29.39 4.64 -22.77
C TYR A 48 30.68 3.84 -22.89
N GLU A 49 30.70 2.65 -22.31
CA GLU A 49 31.81 1.70 -22.38
C GLU A 49 31.41 0.49 -23.23
N PRO A 50 31.94 0.34 -24.46
CA PRO A 50 31.59 -0.77 -25.36
C PRO A 50 31.92 -2.16 -24.83
N THR A 51 32.85 -2.26 -23.87
CA THR A 51 33.24 -3.53 -23.24
C THR A 51 32.29 -3.96 -22.14
N GLU A 52 31.46 -3.06 -21.61
CA GLU A 52 30.52 -3.35 -20.53
C GLU A 52 29.12 -3.71 -21.08
N PRO A 53 28.33 -4.53 -20.36
CA PRO A 53 26.96 -4.83 -20.76
C PRO A 53 26.12 -3.57 -20.95
N THR A 54 25.38 -3.49 -22.06
CA THR A 54 24.47 -2.38 -22.30
C THR A 54 23.29 -2.43 -21.34
N SER A 55 22.96 -1.29 -20.73
CA SER A 55 21.83 -1.15 -19.82
C SER A 55 21.10 0.18 -20.01
N TYR A 56 19.84 0.22 -19.55
CA TYR A 56 18.94 1.36 -19.68
C TYR A 56 18.24 1.62 -18.34
N LEU A 57 17.84 2.87 -18.10
CA LEU A 57 16.93 3.22 -17.03
C LEU A 57 15.53 3.41 -17.61
N SER A 58 14.54 2.80 -16.99
CA SER A 58 13.13 2.95 -17.37
C SER A 58 12.38 3.73 -16.30
N TYR A 59 11.55 4.68 -16.74
CA TYR A 59 10.61 5.39 -15.88
C TYR A 59 9.20 4.91 -16.20
N LEU A 60 8.49 4.42 -15.17
CA LEU A 60 7.13 3.94 -15.28
C LEU A 60 6.23 4.81 -14.40
N ASP A 61 5.16 5.34 -15.00
CA ASP A 61 4.14 6.10 -14.30
C ASP A 61 2.75 5.56 -14.64
N ALA A 62 1.93 5.34 -13.59
CA ALA A 62 0.59 4.83 -13.74
C ALA A 62 -0.41 5.97 -13.99
N ASN A 63 -0.91 6.05 -15.21
CA ASN A 63 -1.94 7.02 -15.59
C ASN A 63 -3.20 6.87 -14.73
N ASN A 64 -3.56 7.91 -13.99
CA ASN A 64 -4.80 7.97 -13.19
C ASN A 64 -4.95 6.82 -12.16
N LEU A 65 -3.87 6.50 -11.44
CA LEU A 65 -3.83 5.43 -10.44
C LEU A 65 -5.01 5.44 -9.45
N TYR A 66 -5.33 6.60 -8.88
CA TYR A 66 -6.46 6.73 -7.96
C TYR A 66 -7.80 6.56 -8.66
N GLY A 67 -7.99 7.08 -9.87
CA GLY A 67 -9.22 6.87 -10.64
C GLY A 67 -9.47 5.40 -10.95
N TRP A 68 -8.43 4.64 -11.32
CA TRP A 68 -8.53 3.19 -11.50
C TRP A 68 -8.95 2.49 -10.21
N SER A 69 -8.33 2.87 -9.09
CA SER A 69 -8.63 2.31 -7.76
C SER A 69 -10.05 2.65 -7.31
N MET A 70 -10.51 3.87 -7.56
CA MET A 70 -11.87 4.35 -7.29
C MET A 70 -12.92 3.69 -8.19
N SER A 71 -12.51 3.05 -9.29
CA SER A 71 -13.41 2.32 -10.18
C SER A 71 -13.63 0.87 -9.76
N GLN A 72 -12.89 0.40 -8.75
CA GLN A 72 -13.04 -0.92 -8.17
C GLN A 72 -14.26 -0.99 -7.22
N CYS A 73 -14.57 -2.18 -6.70
CA CYS A 73 -15.54 -2.31 -5.61
C CYS A 73 -15.08 -1.53 -4.38
N LEU A 74 -15.91 -0.60 -3.94
CA LEU A 74 -15.68 0.24 -2.76
C LEU A 74 -16.76 -0.03 -1.71
N PRO A 75 -16.44 0.09 -0.41
CA PRO A 75 -17.43 0.00 0.66
C PRO A 75 -18.55 1.01 0.43
N TYR A 76 -19.79 0.62 0.71
CA TYR A 76 -20.93 1.54 0.73
C TYR A 76 -21.80 1.42 1.97
N GLY A 77 -21.75 0.31 2.71
CA GLY A 77 -22.57 0.18 3.91
C GLY A 77 -22.53 -1.19 4.59
N HIS A 78 -23.46 -1.40 5.52
CA HIS A 78 -23.60 -2.61 6.33
C HIS A 78 -22.32 -3.03 7.05
N PHE A 79 -21.65 -2.06 7.69
CA PHE A 79 -20.45 -2.28 8.47
C PHE A 79 -20.75 -3.08 9.74
N ASN A 80 -20.14 -4.26 9.88
CA ASN A 80 -20.33 -5.12 11.04
C ASN A 80 -19.03 -5.85 11.40
N TRP A 81 -18.76 -5.98 12.69
CA TRP A 81 -17.72 -6.87 13.19
C TRP A 81 -18.12 -8.33 12.98
N LEU A 82 -17.19 -9.16 12.53
CA LEU A 82 -17.41 -10.61 12.51
C LEU A 82 -17.23 -11.21 13.90
N THR A 83 -18.06 -12.20 14.19
CA THR A 83 -17.92 -13.11 15.35
C THR A 83 -16.69 -14.02 15.21
N GLU A 84 -16.27 -14.66 16.31
CA GLU A 84 -15.18 -15.63 16.28
C GLU A 84 -15.48 -16.81 15.34
N GLU A 85 -16.72 -17.31 15.35
CA GLU A 85 -17.17 -18.41 14.51
C GLU A 85 -17.13 -18.05 13.02
N GLU A 86 -17.51 -16.81 12.67
CA GLU A 86 -17.43 -16.31 11.30
C GLU A 86 -15.98 -16.12 10.84
N LYS A 87 -15.10 -15.63 11.71
CA LYS A 87 -13.67 -15.48 11.42
C LYS A 87 -13.02 -16.81 11.08
N ILE A 88 -13.31 -17.87 11.82
CA ILE A 88 -12.73 -19.21 11.59
C ILE A 88 -13.16 -19.80 10.24
N LYS A 89 -14.39 -19.50 9.80
CA LYS A 89 -14.93 -20.01 8.54
C LYS A 89 -14.47 -19.20 7.32
N LEU A 90 -13.86 -18.04 7.53
CA LEU A 90 -13.49 -17.12 6.45
C LEU A 90 -12.19 -17.55 5.78
N ASP A 91 -12.29 -18.04 4.54
CA ASP A 91 -11.13 -18.32 3.70
C ASP A 91 -10.73 -17.08 2.90
N ILE A 92 -9.67 -16.40 3.36
CA ILE A 92 -9.15 -15.16 2.76
C ILE A 92 -8.77 -15.36 1.30
N THR A 93 -8.24 -16.53 0.92
CA THR A 93 -7.75 -16.80 -0.44
C THR A 93 -8.88 -16.91 -1.47
N LYS A 94 -10.11 -17.21 -1.01
CA LYS A 94 -11.28 -17.39 -1.88
C LYS A 94 -12.16 -16.15 -2.01
N LEU A 95 -11.81 -15.05 -1.33
CA LEU A 95 -12.57 -13.80 -1.41
C LEU A 95 -12.46 -13.18 -2.80
N LYS A 96 -13.59 -12.88 -3.42
CA LYS A 96 -13.64 -12.29 -4.76
C LYS A 96 -13.50 -10.76 -4.71
N ALA A 97 -12.74 -10.20 -5.66
CA ALA A 97 -12.57 -8.75 -5.77
C ALA A 97 -13.87 -8.02 -6.18
N ASP A 98 -14.73 -8.70 -6.93
CA ASP A 98 -16.02 -8.24 -7.44
C ASP A 98 -17.22 -8.79 -6.63
N GLY A 99 -16.95 -9.46 -5.51
CA GLY A 99 -17.99 -9.93 -4.60
C GLY A 99 -18.74 -8.79 -3.92
N SER A 100 -19.97 -9.08 -3.46
CA SER A 100 -20.81 -8.10 -2.76
C SER A 100 -20.27 -7.69 -1.38
N ASP A 101 -19.42 -8.54 -0.80
CA ASP A 101 -18.88 -8.38 0.55
C ASP A 101 -17.39 -8.10 0.47
N GLY A 102 -16.95 -7.11 1.25
CA GLY A 102 -15.56 -6.75 1.44
C GLY A 102 -15.19 -6.78 2.93
N TYR A 103 -13.88 -6.80 3.19
CA TYR A 103 -13.34 -7.00 4.53
C TYR A 103 -12.09 -6.15 4.79
N ILE A 104 -11.95 -5.66 6.01
CA ILE A 104 -10.70 -5.12 6.56
C ILE A 104 -10.32 -5.97 7.78
N PHE A 105 -9.09 -6.45 7.80
CA PHE A 105 -8.56 -7.36 8.81
C PHE A 105 -7.60 -6.62 9.73
N GLU A 106 -7.55 -6.96 11.01
CA GLU A 106 -6.41 -6.70 11.90
C GLU A 106 -5.70 -8.01 12.19
N VAL A 107 -4.45 -8.12 11.75
CA VAL A 107 -3.69 -9.38 11.73
C VAL A 107 -2.27 -9.21 12.22
N ASP A 108 -1.72 -10.29 12.76
CA ASP A 108 -0.28 -10.45 12.89
C ASP A 108 0.27 -11.16 11.65
N LEU A 109 1.31 -10.62 11.04
CA LEU A 109 1.95 -11.15 9.84
C LEU A 109 3.40 -11.55 10.14
N GLU A 110 3.76 -12.77 9.79
CA GLU A 110 5.15 -13.19 9.66
C GLU A 110 5.73 -12.67 8.34
N TYR A 111 6.94 -12.13 8.42
CA TYR A 111 7.78 -11.85 7.27
C TYR A 111 8.95 -12.85 7.24
N PRO A 112 8.84 -13.96 6.48
CA PRO A 112 9.90 -14.96 6.43
C PRO A 112 11.24 -14.37 5.95
N SER A 113 12.33 -14.67 6.67
CA SER A 113 13.68 -14.22 6.31
C SER A 113 14.12 -14.64 4.91
N SER A 114 13.57 -15.75 4.39
CA SER A 114 13.83 -16.22 3.02
C SER A 114 13.35 -15.25 1.94
N LEU A 115 12.41 -14.35 2.25
CA LEU A 115 11.88 -13.35 1.31
C LEU A 115 12.65 -12.03 1.35
N HIS A 116 13.56 -11.84 2.30
CA HIS A 116 14.21 -10.54 2.51
C HIS A 116 15.03 -10.09 1.30
N SER A 117 15.71 -11.03 0.63
CA SER A 117 16.51 -10.70 -0.55
C SER A 117 15.64 -10.36 -1.76
N SER A 118 14.50 -11.03 -1.96
CA SER A 118 13.63 -10.77 -3.12
C SER A 118 12.74 -9.55 -2.92
N HIS A 119 12.45 -9.18 -1.67
CA HIS A 119 11.60 -8.05 -1.33
C HIS A 119 12.38 -6.82 -0.86
N SER A 120 13.72 -6.81 -0.97
CA SER A 120 14.55 -5.68 -0.53
C SER A 120 14.17 -4.38 -1.22
N ASP A 121 13.75 -4.48 -2.49
CA ASP A 121 13.43 -3.35 -3.35
C ASP A 121 11.98 -2.90 -3.21
N PHE A 122 11.10 -3.71 -2.60
CA PHE A 122 9.73 -3.31 -2.34
C PHE A 122 9.12 -4.09 -1.17
N PRO A 123 9.51 -3.80 0.09
CA PRO A 123 8.97 -4.49 1.25
C PRO A 123 7.45 -4.29 1.37
N LEU A 124 6.74 -5.39 1.57
CA LEU A 124 5.29 -5.39 1.75
C LEU A 124 4.85 -4.85 3.12
N ALA A 125 3.55 -4.52 3.22
CA ALA A 125 2.89 -4.09 4.44
C ALA A 125 3.58 -2.90 5.16
N PRO A 126 3.77 -1.75 4.49
CA PRO A 126 4.40 -0.59 5.11
C PRO A 126 3.59 -0.10 6.32
N GLU A 127 4.30 0.42 7.32
CA GLU A 127 3.77 0.77 8.64
C GLU A 127 4.30 2.14 9.08
N ARG A 128 3.49 2.86 9.87
CA ARG A 128 3.90 4.14 10.43
C ARG A 128 4.85 3.87 11.60
N LYS A 129 6.08 4.40 11.52
CA LYS A 129 7.10 4.24 12.55
C LYS A 129 7.78 5.56 12.87
N HIS A 130 8.13 5.74 14.14
CA HIS A 130 9.15 6.70 14.53
C HIS A 130 10.52 6.12 14.23
N ILE A 131 11.30 6.82 13.40
CA ILE A 131 12.66 6.41 13.08
C ILE A 131 13.60 6.94 14.16
N GLN A 132 14.29 6.01 14.81
CA GLN A 132 15.33 6.30 15.77
C GLN A 132 16.69 6.34 15.07
N VAL A 133 17.64 7.05 15.66
CA VAL A 133 18.99 7.21 15.11
C VAL A 133 19.70 5.86 14.96
N GLU A 134 19.43 4.91 15.86
CA GLU A 134 19.93 3.54 15.79
C GLU A 134 19.49 2.77 14.55
N HIS A 135 18.34 3.10 13.96
CA HIS A 135 17.86 2.50 12.71
C HIS A 135 18.59 3.03 11.46
N LEU A 136 19.36 4.12 11.58
CA LEU A 136 20.05 4.72 10.45
C LEU A 136 21.32 3.94 10.09
N SER A 137 21.58 3.82 8.79
CA SER A 137 22.87 3.34 8.28
C SER A 137 24.02 4.25 8.76
N PRO A 138 25.25 3.75 8.91
CA PRO A 138 26.41 4.57 9.27
C PRO A 138 26.54 5.83 8.42
N TYR A 139 26.40 5.69 7.10
CA TYR A 139 26.39 6.81 6.16
C TYR A 139 25.26 7.82 6.43
N SER A 140 24.04 7.34 6.72
CA SER A 140 22.91 8.23 7.01
C SER A 140 23.11 9.00 8.32
N LYS A 141 23.80 8.42 9.30
CA LYS A 141 24.17 9.11 10.54
C LYS A 141 25.18 10.22 10.28
N GLU A 142 26.22 9.93 9.51
CA GLU A 142 27.22 10.91 9.09
C GLU A 142 26.57 12.05 8.29
N LEU A 143 25.71 11.73 7.33
CA LEU A 143 25.01 12.73 6.52
C LEU A 143 24.08 13.61 7.36
N LEU A 144 23.37 13.03 8.34
CA LEU A 144 22.54 13.80 9.28
C LEU A 144 23.39 14.83 10.04
N GLN A 145 24.54 14.40 10.55
CA GLN A 145 25.49 15.27 11.25
C GLN A 145 26.03 16.37 10.33
N ASN A 146 26.47 16.02 9.12
CA ASN A 146 27.07 16.96 8.18
C ASN A 146 26.07 18.00 7.63
N LEU A 147 24.83 17.60 7.34
CA LEU A 147 23.83 18.49 6.74
C LEU A 147 23.09 19.36 7.75
N THR A 148 22.87 18.85 8.97
CA THR A 148 21.98 19.50 9.94
C THR A 148 22.64 19.88 11.25
N GLY A 149 23.85 19.36 11.53
CA GLY A 149 24.51 19.48 12.83
C GLY A 149 23.78 18.75 13.96
N LYS A 150 22.69 18.03 13.68
CA LYS A 150 21.87 17.34 14.69
C LYS A 150 22.35 15.92 14.88
N GLN A 151 22.29 15.46 16.13
CA GLN A 151 22.51 14.05 16.48
C GLN A 151 21.19 13.26 16.56
N CYS A 152 20.04 13.92 16.38
CA CYS A 152 18.72 13.32 16.52
C CYS A 152 17.80 13.64 15.34
N LEU A 153 16.86 12.71 15.08
CA LEU A 153 15.83 12.88 14.06
C LEU A 153 14.63 13.66 14.61
N THR A 154 13.89 14.29 13.70
CA THR A 154 12.61 14.91 14.04
C THR A 154 11.61 13.84 14.48
N LYS A 155 10.88 14.07 15.57
CA LYS A 155 9.88 13.14 16.12
C LYS A 155 8.59 13.12 15.28
N ILE A 156 8.71 12.71 14.03
CA ILE A 156 7.59 12.59 13.10
C ILE A 156 7.48 11.12 12.70
N GLU A 157 6.26 10.60 12.65
CA GLU A 157 6.01 9.26 12.10
C GLU A 157 6.21 9.27 10.59
N LYS A 158 6.89 8.25 10.07
CA LYS A 158 7.06 8.03 8.64
C LYS A 158 6.43 6.71 8.26
N LEU A 159 5.80 6.65 7.08
CA LEU A 159 5.37 5.40 6.49
C LEU A 159 6.61 4.68 5.94
N VAL A 160 6.96 3.54 6.52
CA VAL A 160 8.24 2.88 6.26
C VAL A 160 8.00 1.44 5.78
N PRO A 161 8.33 1.13 4.52
CA PRO A 161 8.48 -0.24 4.06
C PRO A 161 9.65 -0.89 4.82
N ASN A 162 9.40 -2.04 5.43
CA ASN A 162 10.42 -2.78 6.15
C ASN A 162 10.08 -4.28 6.17
N LEU A 163 11.11 -5.10 6.39
CA LEU A 163 11.04 -6.56 6.32
C LEU A 163 10.75 -7.22 7.68
N TYR A 164 10.31 -6.48 8.70
CA TYR A 164 9.99 -7.05 10.00
C TYR A 164 8.62 -7.74 10.00
N ASP A 165 8.36 -8.58 11.00
CA ASP A 165 7.01 -9.01 11.32
C ASP A 165 6.09 -7.81 11.59
N LYS A 166 4.79 -8.00 11.35
CA LYS A 166 3.76 -6.98 11.60
C LYS A 166 2.85 -7.46 12.71
N GLU A 167 2.56 -6.59 13.67
CA GLU A 167 1.62 -6.86 14.75
C GLU A 167 0.41 -5.95 14.65
N LYS A 168 -0.79 -6.51 14.86
CA LYS A 168 -2.08 -5.78 14.80
C LYS A 168 -2.17 -4.88 13.56
N TYR A 169 -1.72 -5.40 12.43
CA TYR A 169 -1.69 -4.70 11.16
C TYR A 169 -3.09 -4.70 10.54
N ILE A 170 -3.67 -3.51 10.38
CA ILE A 170 -5.00 -3.36 9.78
C ILE A 170 -4.85 -3.38 8.26
N VAL A 171 -5.62 -4.13 7.47
CA VAL A 171 -5.38 -4.23 6.02
C VAL A 171 -6.64 -4.63 5.26
N HIS A 172 -6.84 -4.02 4.10
CA HIS A 172 -7.91 -4.40 3.19
C HIS A 172 -7.67 -5.80 2.62
N TYR A 173 -8.71 -6.62 2.52
CA TYR A 173 -8.58 -8.03 2.15
C TYR A 173 -7.79 -8.29 0.86
N ARG A 174 -7.97 -7.46 -0.17
CA ARG A 174 -7.24 -7.59 -1.45
C ARG A 174 -5.73 -7.45 -1.27
N ASN A 175 -5.29 -6.53 -0.40
CA ASN A 175 -3.86 -6.38 -0.12
C ASN A 175 -3.35 -7.52 0.75
N LEU A 176 -4.17 -8.02 1.68
CA LEU A 176 -3.80 -9.19 2.47
C LEU A 176 -3.64 -10.45 1.60
N GLN A 177 -4.54 -10.66 0.63
CA GLN A 177 -4.43 -11.73 -0.37
C GLN A 177 -3.10 -11.62 -1.13
N LEU A 178 -2.78 -10.43 -1.66
CA LEU A 178 -1.51 -10.17 -2.34
C LEU A 178 -0.31 -10.47 -1.43
N TYR A 179 -0.36 -10.07 -0.16
CA TYR A 179 0.74 -10.31 0.78
C TYR A 179 0.95 -11.81 1.03
N VAL A 180 -0.13 -12.57 1.19
CA VAL A 180 -0.09 -14.02 1.37
C VAL A 180 0.41 -14.71 0.10
N GLU A 181 -0.06 -14.27 -1.07
CA GLU A 181 0.42 -14.76 -2.37
C GLU A 181 1.92 -14.55 -2.54
N LEU A 182 2.43 -13.40 -2.10
CA LEU A 182 3.86 -13.06 -2.08
C LEU A 182 4.62 -13.70 -0.90
N GLY A 183 3.98 -14.56 -0.10
CA GLY A 183 4.64 -15.42 0.87
C GLY A 183 4.62 -14.94 2.33
N LEU A 184 3.97 -13.82 2.66
CA LEU A 184 3.74 -13.44 4.07
C LEU A 184 2.76 -14.44 4.71
N LYS A 185 2.97 -14.76 5.98
CA LYS A 185 2.09 -15.72 6.69
C LYS A 185 1.25 -15.00 7.71
N ILE A 186 -0.04 -15.33 7.77
CA ILE A 186 -0.93 -14.82 8.81
C ILE A 186 -0.70 -15.64 10.07
N LYS A 187 -0.18 -15.02 11.13
CA LYS A 187 0.00 -15.66 12.45
C LYS A 187 -1.29 -15.65 13.25
N LYS A 188 -2.04 -14.55 13.20
CA LYS A 188 -3.27 -14.36 13.97
C LYS A 188 -4.21 -13.36 13.31
N ILE A 189 -5.51 -13.62 13.39
CA ILE A 189 -6.57 -12.67 13.04
C ILE A 189 -7.21 -12.17 14.34
N HIS A 190 -7.09 -10.88 14.63
CA HIS A 190 -7.66 -10.27 15.84
C HIS A 190 -9.10 -9.84 15.61
N ARG A 191 -9.33 -9.00 14.60
CA ARG A 191 -10.64 -8.42 14.27
C ARG A 191 -10.85 -8.38 12.77
N VAL A 192 -12.10 -8.49 12.34
CA VAL A 192 -12.49 -8.37 10.93
C VAL A 192 -13.72 -7.50 10.84
N LEU A 193 -13.59 -6.40 10.10
CA LEU A 193 -14.71 -5.54 9.74
C LEU A 193 -15.22 -5.96 8.37
N LYS A 194 -16.47 -6.43 8.31
CA LYS A 194 -17.18 -6.76 7.07
C LYS A 194 -18.02 -5.57 6.62
N PHE A 195 -18.13 -5.36 5.30
CA PHE A 195 -18.99 -4.36 4.69
C PHE A 195 -19.54 -4.85 3.35
N LYS A 196 -20.60 -4.21 2.87
CA LYS A 196 -21.04 -4.34 1.48
C LYS A 196 -20.24 -3.41 0.58
N GLN A 197 -19.90 -3.91 -0.60
CA GLN A 197 -19.14 -3.19 -1.61
C GLN A 197 -19.73 -3.39 -3.00
N CYS A 198 -19.54 -2.40 -3.86
CA CYS A 198 -19.81 -2.47 -5.30
C CYS A 198 -19.00 -1.38 -6.02
N PRO A 199 -18.83 -1.42 -7.35
CA PRO A 199 -18.09 -0.40 -8.09
C PRO A 199 -18.92 0.87 -8.30
N TRP A 200 -19.56 1.37 -7.23
CA TRP A 200 -20.55 2.45 -7.30
C TRP A 200 -19.99 3.75 -7.87
N LEU A 201 -18.68 3.97 -7.74
CA LEU A 201 -18.02 5.18 -8.19
C LEU A 201 -17.55 5.12 -9.64
N LYS A 202 -17.47 3.92 -10.23
CA LYS A 202 -16.95 3.68 -11.58
C LYS A 202 -17.62 4.56 -12.64
N LYS A 203 -18.97 4.62 -12.65
CA LYS A 203 -19.74 5.42 -13.62
C LYS A 203 -19.38 6.91 -13.62
N TYR A 204 -18.98 7.44 -12.46
CA TYR A 204 -18.54 8.84 -12.35
C TYR A 204 -17.09 9.01 -12.82
N ILE A 205 -16.21 8.05 -12.53
CA ILE A 205 -14.82 8.07 -13.00
C ILE A 205 -14.73 7.92 -14.53
N ASP A 206 -15.46 6.95 -15.10
CA ASP A 206 -15.51 6.73 -16.55
C ASP A 206 -15.94 8.01 -17.27
N PHE A 207 -17.02 8.64 -16.79
CA PHE A 207 -17.50 9.91 -17.34
C PHE A 207 -16.45 11.03 -17.30
N ASN A 208 -15.72 11.18 -16.19
CA ASN A 208 -14.67 12.20 -16.10
C ASN A 208 -13.49 11.88 -17.02
N THR A 209 -13.17 10.60 -17.19
CA THR A 209 -12.09 10.13 -18.08
C THR A 209 -12.45 10.44 -19.53
N GLU A 210 -13.66 10.10 -19.97
CA GLU A 210 -14.16 10.43 -21.32
C GLU A 210 -14.17 11.95 -21.59
N LYS A 211 -14.55 12.76 -20.59
CA LYS A 211 -14.53 14.21 -20.73
C LYS A 211 -13.11 14.75 -20.86
N LYS A 212 -12.16 14.20 -20.10
CA LYS A 212 -10.75 14.58 -20.17
C LYS A 212 -10.14 14.25 -21.53
N GLU A 213 -10.49 13.10 -22.11
CA GLU A 213 -10.02 12.72 -23.46
C GLU A 213 -10.50 13.69 -24.53
N LYS A 214 -11.76 14.12 -24.46
CA LYS A 214 -12.36 15.08 -25.41
C LYS A 214 -11.81 16.51 -25.29
N CYS A 215 -11.10 16.83 -24.21
CA CYS A 215 -10.47 18.13 -23.99
C CYS A 215 -9.01 18.19 -24.43
N LYS A 216 -8.46 17.09 -24.96
CA LYS A 216 -7.12 17.13 -25.58
C LYS A 216 -7.27 17.71 -26.99
N GLU A 217 -6.79 18.93 -27.17
CA GLU A 217 -6.59 19.57 -28.48
C GLU A 217 -5.52 18.83 -29.31
#